data_AF-A0A914VMF1-F1
#
_entry.id   AF-A0A914VMF1-F1
#
_cell.length_a   1.000
_cell.length_b   1.000
_cell.length_c   1.000
_cell.angle_alpha   90.00
_cell.angle_beta   90.00
_cell.angle_gamma   90.00
#
_symmetry.space_group_name_H-M   'P 1'
#
loop_
_entity.id
_entity.type
_entity.pdbx_description
1 polymer ?
#
loop_
_entity_poly.entity_id
_entity_poly.type
_entity_poly.pdbx_seq_one_letter_code
_entity_poly.pdbx_strand_id
1 'polypeptide(L)'
;MWRTTKIVQLGPGEPFALQCGIVGEFHDLAWFKDGEELEESDSLTIVDFPRESGRHGKAIVFSGFDADDHAGAYECYVKRKDDSYQSRKLLLQEKLSNPQITKGFIACPKEKDELCLNYGICMMHKASGSVSCLYVHLSVSY
;
A
#
# COMPACT_ATOMS: atom_id res chain seq x y z
N MET A 1 13.24 -24.38 -4.90
CA MET A 1 12.29 -23.65 -5.78
C MET A 1 11.75 -22.46 -5.02
N TRP A 2 11.97 -21.24 -5.49
CA TRP A 2 11.53 -20.03 -4.78
C TRP A 2 10.10 -19.75 -5.25
N ARG A 3 9.10 -19.95 -4.38
CA ARG A 3 7.73 -19.49 -4.67
C ARG A 3 7.71 -17.99 -4.36
N THR A 4 7.79 -17.15 -5.40
CA THR A 4 7.73 -15.70 -5.24
C THR A 4 6.36 -15.30 -4.69
N THR A 5 6.31 -14.74 -3.48
CA THR A 5 5.09 -14.18 -2.90
C THR A 5 4.70 -12.93 -3.68
N LYS A 6 3.43 -12.82 -4.07
CA LYS A 6 2.91 -11.62 -4.74
C LYS A 6 2.85 -10.47 -3.73
N ILE A 7 3.45 -9.33 -4.06
CA ILE A 7 3.34 -8.10 -3.27
C ILE A 7 2.30 -7.20 -3.91
N VAL A 8 1.41 -6.62 -3.10
CA VAL A 8 0.40 -5.64 -3.50
C VAL A 8 0.61 -4.40 -2.65
N GLN A 9 0.61 -3.22 -3.28
CA GLN A 9 0.81 -1.94 -2.61
C GLN A 9 -0.43 -1.08 -2.79
N LEU A 10 -0.96 -0.52 -1.69
CA LEU A 10 -2.16 0.32 -1.67
C LEU A 10 -1.88 1.66 -0.98
N GLY A 11 -2.51 2.73 -1.46
CA GLY A 11 -2.47 4.03 -0.78
C GLY A 11 -3.41 4.09 0.43
N PRO A 12 -3.18 4.97 1.42
CA PRO A 12 -4.10 5.19 2.51
C PRO A 12 -5.53 5.51 2.02
N GLY A 13 -6.53 4.89 2.62
CA GLY A 13 -7.94 5.05 2.27
C GLY A 13 -8.38 4.38 0.96
N GLU A 14 -7.47 3.75 0.21
CA GLU A 14 -7.81 3.10 -1.06
C GLU A 14 -8.71 1.86 -0.82
N PRO A 15 -9.93 1.80 -1.36
CA PRO A 15 -10.78 0.61 -1.23
C PRO A 15 -10.17 -0.54 -2.04
N PHE A 16 -10.23 -1.76 -1.49
CA PHE A 16 -9.61 -2.91 -2.14
C PHE A 16 -10.35 -4.20 -1.87
N ALA A 17 -10.11 -5.18 -2.74
CA ALA A 17 -10.59 -6.55 -2.57
C ALA A 17 -9.49 -7.57 -2.87
N LEU A 18 -9.37 -8.60 -2.05
CA LEU A 18 -8.49 -9.73 -2.30
C LEU A 18 -9.33 -10.93 -2.75
N GLN A 19 -9.03 -11.45 -3.94
CA GLN A 19 -9.79 -12.54 -4.55
C GLN A 19 -8.98 -13.84 -4.55
N CYS A 20 -9.60 -14.93 -4.11
CA CYS A 20 -9.05 -16.27 -4.23
C CYS A 20 -9.81 -17.03 -5.33
N GLY A 21 -9.30 -16.97 -6.56
CA GLY A 21 -9.86 -17.68 -7.72
C GLY A 21 -9.50 -19.16 -7.74
N ILE A 22 -10.50 -20.03 -7.64
CA ILE A 22 -10.36 -21.48 -7.64
C ILE A 22 -10.91 -22.05 -8.94
N VAL A 23 -10.14 -22.92 -9.58
CA VAL A 23 -10.57 -23.73 -10.72
C VAL A 23 -10.93 -25.11 -10.21
N GLY A 24 -12.14 -25.57 -10.56
CA GLY A 24 -12.67 -26.86 -10.07
C GLY A 24 -13.33 -26.74 -8.71
N GLU A 25 -13.96 -27.83 -8.24
CA GLU A 25 -14.77 -27.81 -7.02
C GLU A 25 -13.92 -27.83 -5.74
N PHE A 26 -14.40 -27.15 -4.70
CA PHE A 26 -13.82 -27.17 -3.37
C PHE A 26 -14.89 -27.39 -2.31
N HIS A 27 -14.47 -27.85 -1.13
CA HIS A 27 -15.32 -28.00 0.05
C HIS A 27 -15.40 -26.70 0.82
N ASP A 28 -14.24 -26.12 1.12
CA ASP A 28 -14.16 -24.97 2.01
C ASP A 28 -13.03 -24.01 1.62
N LEU A 29 -13.20 -22.75 2.01
CA LEU A 29 -12.25 -21.67 1.78
C LEU A 29 -12.24 -20.73 2.99
N ALA A 30 -11.08 -20.64 3.64
CA ALA A 30 -10.82 -19.72 4.74
C ALA A 30 -9.72 -18.72 4.37
N TRP A 31 -9.81 -17.52 4.94
CA TRP A 31 -8.82 -16.46 4.78
C TRP A 31 -8.04 -16.28 6.07
N PHE A 32 -6.75 -15.99 5.94
CA PHE A 32 -5.88 -15.73 7.07
C PHE A 32 -5.10 -14.44 6.84
N LYS A 33 -4.89 -13.67 7.90
CA LYS A 33 -3.95 -12.55 7.96
C LYS A 33 -2.92 -12.84 9.04
N ASP A 34 -1.64 -12.83 8.67
CA ASP A 34 -0.50 -13.04 9.58
C ASP A 34 -0.58 -14.33 10.42
N GLY A 35 -1.32 -15.33 9.91
CA GLY A 35 -1.52 -16.63 10.55
C GLY A 35 -2.82 -16.75 11.35
N GLU A 36 -3.59 -15.66 11.49
CA GLU A 36 -4.88 -15.64 12.17
C GLU A 36 -6.02 -15.70 11.16
N GLU A 37 -7.03 -16.53 11.43
CA GLU A 37 -8.20 -16.67 10.56
C GLU A 37 -9.05 -15.39 10.59
N LEU A 38 -9.48 -14.95 9.40
CA LEU A 38 -10.32 -13.78 9.23
C LEU A 38 -11.79 -14.19 9.23
N GLU A 39 -12.56 -13.55 10.10
CA GLU A 39 -14.01 -13.65 10.14
C GLU A 39 -14.66 -12.37 9.61
N GLU A 40 -15.93 -12.46 9.18
CA GLU A 40 -16.69 -11.28 8.80
C GLU A 40 -16.82 -10.30 9.97
N SER A 41 -16.63 -9.02 9.69
CA SER A 41 -16.75 -7.94 10.66
C SER A 41 -17.26 -6.66 9.99
N ASP A 42 -17.50 -5.60 10.76
CA ASP A 42 -18.02 -4.33 10.23
C ASP A 42 -17.09 -3.70 9.16
N SER A 43 -15.79 -4.01 9.20
CA SER A 43 -14.78 -3.50 8.24
C SER A 43 -14.37 -4.52 7.17
N LEU A 44 -14.81 -5.77 7.27
CA LEU A 44 -14.44 -6.86 6.35
C LEU A 44 -15.67 -7.67 5.95
N THR A 45 -15.99 -7.63 4.65
CA THR A 45 -17.06 -8.46 4.08
C THR A 45 -16.49 -9.59 3.24
N ILE A 46 -17.00 -10.82 3.43
CA ILE A 46 -16.61 -11.98 2.62
C ILE A 46 -17.70 -12.23 1.58
N VAL A 47 -17.38 -12.04 0.31
CA VAL A 47 -18.33 -12.22 -0.80
C VAL A 47 -17.93 -13.39 -1.69
N ASP A 48 -18.88 -14.26 -2.01
CA ASP A 48 -18.72 -15.22 -3.09
C ASP A 48 -18.79 -14.49 -4.44
N PHE A 49 -17.89 -14.80 -5.37
CA PHE A 49 -17.99 -14.30 -6.74
C PHE A 49 -18.34 -15.44 -7.72
N PRO A 50 -19.17 -15.13 -8.74
CA PRO A 50 -19.80 -16.13 -9.58
C PRO A 50 -18.81 -16.93 -10.43
N ARG A 51 -19.26 -18.11 -10.86
CA ARG A 51 -18.49 -19.04 -11.67
C ARG A 51 -18.33 -18.52 -13.11
N GLU A 52 -17.36 -17.65 -13.34
CA GLU A 52 -17.00 -17.24 -14.70
C GLU A 52 -15.87 -18.10 -15.26
N SER A 53 -16.08 -18.67 -16.45
CA SER A 53 -15.08 -19.51 -17.13
C SER A 53 -14.52 -20.66 -16.25
N GLY A 54 -15.35 -21.21 -15.36
CA GLY A 54 -14.96 -22.29 -14.44
C GLY A 54 -14.17 -21.86 -13.20
N ARG A 55 -13.93 -20.56 -13.00
CA ARG A 55 -13.36 -20.00 -11.77
C ARG A 55 -14.44 -19.49 -10.84
N HIS A 56 -14.37 -19.86 -9.58
CA HIS A 56 -15.23 -19.34 -8.51
C HIS A 56 -14.40 -19.23 -7.22
N GLY A 57 -14.93 -18.60 -6.19
CA GLY A 57 -14.27 -18.49 -4.91
C GLY A 57 -14.84 -17.37 -4.07
N LYS A 58 -14.09 -17.00 -3.03
CA LYS A 58 -14.44 -15.92 -2.11
C LYS A 58 -13.48 -14.76 -2.27
N ALA A 59 -14.00 -13.56 -2.06
CA ALA A 59 -13.23 -12.34 -1.96
C ALA A 59 -13.47 -11.69 -0.59
N ILE A 60 -12.44 -11.06 -0.05
CA ILE A 60 -12.58 -10.16 1.10
C ILE A 60 -12.51 -8.73 0.60
N VAL A 61 -13.45 -7.90 1.02
CA VAL A 61 -13.62 -6.52 0.57
C VAL A 61 -13.48 -5.58 1.75
N PHE A 62 -12.65 -4.55 1.57
CA PHE A 62 -12.38 -3.50 2.54
C PHE A 62 -12.72 -2.14 1.93
N SER A 63 -13.34 -1.27 2.72
CA SER A 63 -13.76 0.06 2.27
C SER A 63 -12.62 1.06 2.13
N GLY A 64 -11.46 0.80 2.75
CA GLY A 64 -10.28 1.65 2.66
C GLY A 64 -9.07 1.01 3.34
N PHE A 65 -7.89 1.22 2.77
CA PHE A 65 -6.64 0.70 3.31
C PHE A 65 -6.13 1.57 4.46
N ASP A 66 -5.71 0.91 5.54
CA ASP A 66 -5.02 1.47 6.70
C ASP A 66 -3.82 0.57 6.97
N ALA A 67 -2.63 1.14 7.12
CA ALA A 67 -1.40 0.35 7.17
C ALA A 67 -1.28 -0.44 8.48
N ASP A 68 -1.72 0.12 9.61
CA ASP A 68 -1.63 -0.54 10.91
C ASP A 68 -2.61 -1.72 10.99
N ASP A 69 -3.81 -1.56 10.44
CA ASP A 69 -4.86 -2.57 10.49
C ASP A 69 -4.80 -3.59 9.35
N HIS A 70 -4.38 -3.18 8.15
CA HIS A 70 -4.51 -3.99 6.93
C HIS A 70 -3.19 -4.41 6.30
N ALA A 71 -2.05 -3.79 6.61
CA ALA A 71 -0.78 -4.32 6.09
C ALA A 71 -0.48 -5.68 6.73
N GLY A 72 0.13 -6.57 5.95
CA GLY A 72 0.44 -7.92 6.43
C GLY A 72 0.36 -8.99 5.35
N ALA A 73 0.54 -10.23 5.78
CA ALA A 73 0.57 -11.38 4.91
C ALA A 73 -0.80 -12.06 4.88
N TYR A 74 -1.47 -12.01 3.74
CA TYR A 74 -2.76 -12.66 3.53
C TYR A 74 -2.58 -14.01 2.84
N GLU A 75 -3.33 -15.00 3.30
CA GLU A 75 -3.33 -16.34 2.73
C GLU A 75 -4.76 -16.85 2.60
N CYS A 76 -5.15 -17.25 1.39
CA CYS A 76 -6.37 -18.03 1.22
C CYS A 76 -6.02 -19.51 1.28
N TYR A 77 -6.72 -20.25 2.14
CA TYR A 77 -6.64 -21.69 2.28
C TYR A 77 -7.87 -22.34 1.68
N VAL A 78 -7.65 -23.31 0.79
CA VAL A 78 -8.71 -24.01 0.07
C VAL A 78 -8.61 -25.49 0.36
N LYS A 79 -9.67 -26.06 0.91
CA LYS A 79 -9.85 -27.51 1.03
C LYS A 79 -10.63 -28.00 -0.18
N ARG A 80 -9.99 -28.81 -1.03
CA ARG A 80 -10.64 -29.39 -2.22
C ARG A 80 -11.48 -30.63 -1.85
N LYS A 81 -12.31 -31.09 -2.80
CA LYS A 81 -13.13 -32.30 -2.62
C LYS A 81 -12.35 -33.60 -2.51
N ASP A 82 -11.12 -33.62 -3.00
CA ASP A 82 -10.19 -34.76 -2.88
C ASP A 82 -9.38 -34.71 -1.57
N ASP A 83 -9.84 -33.92 -0.59
CA ASP A 83 -9.16 -33.61 0.67
C ASP A 83 -7.74 -33.01 0.52
N SER A 84 -7.34 -32.62 -0.70
CA SER A 84 -6.10 -31.90 -0.91
C SER A 84 -6.24 -30.43 -0.51
N TYR A 85 -5.16 -29.89 0.04
CA TYR A 85 -5.09 -28.49 0.46
C TYR A 85 -4.26 -27.69 -0.52
N GLN A 86 -4.75 -26.49 -0.84
CA GLN A 86 -3.97 -25.50 -1.57
C GLN A 86 -4.10 -24.15 -0.89
N SER A 87 -2.99 -23.42 -0.85
CA SER A 87 -2.99 -22.05 -0.38
C SER A 87 -2.24 -21.14 -1.33
N ARG A 88 -2.59 -19.85 -1.30
CA ARG A 88 -1.85 -18.80 -1.98
C ARG A 88 -1.68 -17.62 -1.05
N LYS A 89 -0.41 -17.24 -0.87
CA LYS A 89 0.00 -16.12 -0.04
C LYS A 89 0.29 -14.87 -0.86
N LEU A 90 -0.12 -13.72 -0.34
CA LEU A 90 0.27 -12.39 -0.82
C LEU A 90 0.71 -11.52 0.35
N LEU A 91 1.51 -10.50 0.06
CA LEU A 91 1.93 -9.50 1.04
C LEU A 91 1.29 -8.17 0.66
N LEU A 92 0.49 -7.62 1.55
CA LEU A 92 -0.11 -6.31 1.41
C LEU A 92 0.74 -5.27 2.16
N GLN A 93 1.07 -4.18 1.49
CA GLN A 93 1.91 -3.12 2.02
C GLN A 93 1.34 -1.75 1.68
N GLU A 94 1.65 -0.77 2.53
CA GLU A 94 1.40 0.63 2.18
C GLU A 94 2.29 1.03 1.00
N LYS A 95 1.67 1.69 0.02
CA LYS A 95 2.37 2.36 -1.06
C LYS A 95 2.94 3.66 -0.50
N LEU A 96 4.22 3.64 -0.14
CA LEU A 96 4.95 4.86 0.15
C LEU A 96 4.89 5.78 -1.08
N SER A 97 4.30 6.96 -0.92
CA SER A 97 4.34 7.96 -1.98
C SER A 97 5.79 8.35 -2.21
N ASN A 98 6.21 8.40 -3.48
CA ASN A 98 7.56 8.81 -3.82
C ASN A 98 7.72 10.26 -3.33
N PRO A 99 8.67 10.57 -2.43
CA PRO A 99 8.81 11.92 -1.91
C PRO A 99 9.00 12.88 -3.07
N GLN A 100 8.09 13.84 -3.20
CA GLN A 100 8.23 14.86 -4.22
C GLN A 100 9.27 15.85 -3.73
N ILE A 101 10.48 15.77 -4.29
CA ILE A 101 11.51 16.78 -4.09
C ILE A 101 11.09 18.03 -4.85
N THR A 102 10.50 18.99 -4.15
CA THR A 102 10.21 20.31 -4.71
C THR A 102 11.33 21.27 -4.35
N LYS A 103 11.92 21.91 -5.38
CA LYS A 103 12.84 23.03 -5.19
C LYS A 103 12.01 24.30 -5.04
N GLY A 104 12.12 24.95 -3.89
CA GLY A 104 11.49 26.24 -3.63
C GLY A 104 12.53 27.35 -3.49
N PHE A 105 12.08 28.59 -3.67
CA PHE A 105 12.85 29.80 -3.37
C PHE A 105 12.09 30.64 -2.36
N ILE A 106 12.74 31.02 -1.27
CA ILE A 106 12.28 32.08 -0.37
C ILE A 106 13.32 33.21 -0.36
N ALA A 107 12.87 34.45 -0.22
CA ALA A 107 13.78 35.58 -0.05
C ALA A 107 14.51 35.46 1.29
N CYS A 108 15.85 35.53 1.29
CA CYS A 108 16.61 35.55 2.54
C CYS A 108 16.43 36.92 3.22
N PRO A 109 16.07 36.98 4.53
CA PRO A 109 16.17 38.22 5.28
C PRO A 109 17.63 38.68 5.31
N LYS A 110 17.87 40.00 5.30
CA LYS A 110 19.23 40.60 5.24
C LYS A 110 20.17 40.24 6.41
N GLU A 111 19.66 39.60 7.47
CA GLU A 111 20.35 39.46 8.77
C GLU A 111 20.67 38.01 9.18
N LYS A 112 20.47 37.01 8.32
CA LYS A 112 20.75 35.60 8.66
C LYS A 112 21.41 34.84 7.52
N ASP A 113 22.73 34.88 7.48
CA ASP A 113 23.56 34.12 6.54
C ASP A 113 23.67 32.62 6.89
N GLU A 114 23.22 32.18 8.07
CA GLU A 114 23.58 30.83 8.56
C GLU A 114 22.45 29.82 8.82
N LEU A 115 21.15 30.16 8.67
CA LEU A 115 20.10 29.17 8.97
C LEU A 115 18.91 29.27 8.01
N CYS A 116 19.00 28.59 6.87
CA CYS A 116 17.81 28.16 6.14
C CYS A 116 17.25 26.88 6.77
N LEU A 117 15.91 26.79 6.86
CA LEU A 117 15.22 25.56 7.24
C LEU A 117 15.64 24.39 6.32
N ASN A 118 15.78 23.19 6.86
CA ASN A 118 16.18 21.95 6.16
C ASN A 118 17.53 22.01 5.42
N TYR A 119 18.60 22.52 6.05
CA TYR A 119 19.97 22.52 5.52
C TYR A 119 20.15 23.29 4.18
N GLY A 120 19.28 24.26 3.89
CA GLY A 120 19.37 25.08 2.65
C GLY A 120 20.58 26.03 2.63
N ILE A 121 20.93 26.52 1.43
CA ILE A 121 22.03 27.49 1.20
C ILE A 121 21.44 28.78 0.59
N CYS A 122 21.71 29.94 1.20
CA CYS A 122 21.39 31.24 0.58
C CYS A 122 22.38 31.52 -0.56
N MET A 123 21.86 31.84 -1.75
CA MET A 123 22.64 32.17 -2.95
C MET A 123 22.33 33.58 -3.45
N MET A 124 23.36 34.31 -3.89
CA MET A 124 23.20 35.64 -4.49
C MET A 124 22.92 35.52 -5.99
N HIS A 125 21.77 36.01 -6.44
CA HIS A 125 21.46 36.21 -7.85
C HIS A 125 22.15 37.49 -8.36
N LYS A 126 23.30 37.32 -9.02
CA LYS A 126 24.12 38.44 -9.52
C LYS A 126 23.37 39.42 -10.44
N ALA A 127 22.39 38.94 -11.21
CA ALA A 127 21.64 39.77 -12.16
C ALA A 127 20.63 40.72 -11.48
N SER A 128 20.02 40.30 -10.37
CA SER A 128 19.01 41.07 -9.64
C SER A 128 19.52 41.66 -8.32
N GLY A 129 20.71 41.27 -7.85
CA GLY A 129 21.26 41.65 -6.55
C GLY A 129 20.50 41.04 -5.36
N SER A 130 19.57 40.11 -5.60
CA SER A 130 18.75 39.47 -4.57
C SER A 130 19.38 38.21 -4.01
N VAL A 131 19.15 37.92 -2.73
CA VAL A 131 19.56 36.66 -2.10
C VAL A 131 18.33 35.77 -1.93
N SER A 132 18.40 34.54 -2.45
CA SER A 132 17.33 33.54 -2.29
C SER A 132 17.87 32.26 -1.67
N CYS A 133 17.07 31.64 -0.80
CA CYS A 133 17.40 30.34 -0.25
C CYS A 133 16.91 29.25 -1.19
N LEU A 134 17.83 28.37 -1.61
CA LEU A 134 17.46 27.11 -2.23
C LEU A 134 17.29 26.06 -1.13
N TYR A 135 16.09 25.56 -0.98
CA TYR A 135 15.79 24.46 -0.06
C TYR A 135 15.16 23.29 -0.81
N VAL A 136 15.40 22.10 -0.27
CA VAL A 136 14.78 20.86 -0.71
C VAL A 136 13.60 20.60 0.22
N HIS A 137 12.38 20.67 -0.30
CA HIS A 137 11.21 20.25 0.44
C HIS A 137 10.89 18.80 0.10
N LEU A 138 10.85 17.95 1.12
CA LEU A 138 10.30 16.60 1.03
C LEU A 138 8.82 16.70 1.37
N SER A 139 7.95 16.80 0.37
CA SER A 139 6.51 16.64 0.59
C SER A 139 6.12 15.20 0.33
N VAL A 140 5.54 14.57 1.35
CA VAL A 140 4.73 13.35 1.21
C VAL A 140 3.32 13.83 0.88
N SER A 141 2.82 13.47 -0.30
CA SER A 141 1.43 13.74 -0.66
C SER A 141 0.58 12.60 -0.11
N TYR A 142 -0.39 12.94 0.74
CA TYR A 142 -1.43 12.05 1.26
C TYR A 142 -2.66 12.11 0.36
#